data_AF-A0A973WBC6-F1
#
_entry.id   AF-A0A973WBC6-F1
#
_cell.length_a   1.000
_cell.length_b   1.000
_cell.length_c   1.000
_cell.angle_alpha   90.00
_cell.angle_beta   90.00
_cell.angle_gamma   90.00
#
_symmetry.space_group_name_H-M   'P 1'
#
loop_
_entity.id
_entity.type
_entity.pdbx_description
1 polymer ?
#
loop_
_entity_poly.entity_id
_entity_poly.type
_entity_poly.pdbx_seq_one_letter_code
_entity_poly.pdbx_strand_id
1 'polypeptide(L)'
;MFRARLTGELIRTLLTIEEVATIDLPPAPDVTTAEALDLTLADAPALNALAEDAPLIGIIDSGVNDHPFLADIVAGAIGVPADLGTADVWGHGTRVAGVAVFGDLRAQLAAGALQRGARICAAKVVNDRGDFDDRRLVPSQMREAITTLNLRFGCRIFVVALADRRRVFDGGKVGTWAATLDELARELDVVIIVSSGNRSPRGGNRLEQAVTEYPRYLLEDANRFFEPAGALNVITVGALAHGEGLDPDRAEDVGVRPITLLHEPAPFSRIGPGPGGATKPDVVEIGGTLIFDPIVARLRGGEDVGSAGVLTLYHSYLDRLFTAGSGTSYAAPRVAFSAAQILTRFPHASANLVRALIVGSAEIPQPAQERLQLLGVDATRAICGHGLVDLERAAFSDDARVTLYAEDELALDHFAVYRIPIPEAFQAGNGERCIRVTLAFDPPVRHTRTDYAGVGMSFRLIRGCQPDLIFEHYRKREQDDGPFPELAGRYNCNLVPGPQAREKGTVQSATVTFKRGIEDYGDSYYLVVRCESGWATHVDRQQFAVVIELLQKAEVQLYERVRQRLRLQA
;
A
#
# COMPACT_ATOMS: atom_id res chain seq x y z
N MET A 1 15.67 -34.84 12.34
CA MET A 1 16.12 -33.43 12.41
C MET A 1 17.60 -33.44 12.73
N PHE A 2 18.43 -32.84 11.88
CA PHE A 2 19.90 -32.86 11.98
C PHE A 2 20.43 -31.46 11.71
N ARG A 3 21.37 -30.96 12.53
CA ARG A 3 22.00 -29.65 12.35
C ARG A 3 23.42 -29.86 11.87
N ALA A 4 23.79 -29.20 10.77
CA ALA A 4 25.11 -29.33 10.15
C ALA A 4 25.64 -27.96 9.71
N ARG A 5 26.95 -27.75 9.85
CA ARG A 5 27.64 -26.60 9.26
C ARG A 5 28.23 -27.03 7.93
N LEU A 6 27.76 -26.43 6.85
CA LEU A 6 28.05 -26.86 5.49
C LEU A 6 28.45 -25.66 4.65
N THR A 7 29.27 -25.89 3.63
CA THR A 7 29.49 -24.89 2.57
C THR A 7 28.28 -24.86 1.65
N GLY A 8 28.08 -23.76 0.91
CA GLY A 8 26.97 -23.64 -0.04
C GLY A 8 26.94 -24.75 -1.10
N GLU A 9 28.10 -25.33 -1.42
CA GLU A 9 28.22 -26.48 -2.32
C GLU A 9 27.62 -27.76 -1.71
N LEU A 10 27.91 -28.05 -0.43
CA LEU A 10 27.36 -29.21 0.27
C LEU A 10 25.84 -29.12 0.49
N ILE A 11 25.31 -27.91 0.71
CA ILE A 11 23.86 -27.69 0.82
C ILE A 11 23.16 -28.07 -0.49
N ARG A 12 23.74 -27.69 -1.64
CA ARG A 12 23.19 -28.06 -2.96
C ARG A 12 23.17 -29.56 -3.17
N THR A 13 24.17 -30.29 -2.69
CA THR A 13 24.19 -31.76 -2.72
C THR A 13 23.09 -32.36 -1.84
N LEU A 14 22.87 -31.81 -0.64
CA LEU A 14 21.80 -32.29 0.24
C LEU A 14 20.40 -32.08 -0.35
N LEU A 15 20.18 -31.00 -1.11
CA LEU A 15 18.91 -30.75 -1.82
C LEU A 15 18.60 -31.79 -2.91
N THR A 16 19.55 -32.65 -3.28
CA THR A 16 19.35 -33.72 -4.26
C THR A 16 19.02 -35.08 -3.64
N ILE A 17 19.05 -35.18 -2.31
CA ILE A 17 18.75 -36.42 -1.56
C ILE A 17 17.25 -36.50 -1.34
N GLU A 18 16.59 -37.54 -1.84
CA GLU A 18 15.13 -37.71 -1.77
C GLU A 18 14.60 -37.78 -0.33
N GLU A 19 15.42 -38.25 0.62
CA GLU A 19 15.09 -38.32 2.04
C GLU A 19 15.14 -36.97 2.78
N VAL A 20 15.68 -35.91 2.14
CA VAL A 20 15.74 -34.56 2.71
C VAL A 20 14.48 -33.79 2.31
N ALA A 21 13.48 -33.80 3.20
CA ALA A 21 12.20 -33.13 2.95
C ALA A 21 12.30 -31.60 2.99
N THR A 22 13.15 -31.04 3.87
CA THR A 22 13.35 -29.59 4.04
C THR A 22 14.77 -29.31 4.53
N ILE A 23 15.38 -28.23 4.02
CA ILE A 23 16.60 -27.65 4.56
C ILE A 23 16.26 -26.22 4.92
N ASP A 24 16.38 -25.90 6.20
CA ASP A 24 16.20 -24.55 6.69
C ASP A 24 17.54 -23.99 7.15
N LEU A 25 17.73 -22.68 6.98
CA LEU A 25 18.84 -22.00 7.62
C LEU A 25 18.52 -21.85 9.10
N PRO A 26 19.51 -21.95 10.01
CA PRO A 26 19.27 -21.53 11.38
C PRO A 26 18.77 -20.07 11.34
N PRO A 27 17.74 -19.72 12.15
CA PRO A 27 17.26 -18.35 12.23
C PRO A 27 18.44 -17.40 12.43
N ALA A 28 18.56 -16.41 11.54
CA ALA A 28 19.61 -15.43 11.62
C ALA A 28 19.23 -14.40 12.69
N PRO A 29 20.14 -14.11 13.62
CA PRO A 29 19.83 -13.20 14.70
C PRO A 29 19.66 -11.76 14.20
N ASP A 30 18.59 -11.10 14.63
CA ASP A 30 18.30 -9.68 14.40
C ASP A 30 19.13 -8.74 15.28
N VAL A 31 20.46 -8.73 15.06
CA VAL A 31 21.40 -7.90 15.84
C VAL A 31 21.24 -6.41 15.53
N THR A 32 20.86 -6.07 14.29
CA THR A 32 20.74 -4.68 13.79
C THR A 32 19.77 -3.84 14.61
N THR A 33 18.62 -4.40 15.02
CA THR A 33 17.65 -3.62 15.80
C THR A 33 18.08 -3.45 17.25
N ALA A 34 18.73 -4.44 17.86
CA ALA A 34 19.30 -4.26 19.20
C ALA A 34 20.37 -3.16 19.19
N GLU A 35 21.32 -3.22 18.25
CA GLU A 35 22.36 -2.19 18.08
C GLU A 35 21.77 -0.80 17.82
N ALA A 36 20.73 -0.72 16.99
CA ALA A 36 20.06 0.55 16.74
C ALA A 36 19.39 1.14 17.98
N LEU A 37 18.80 0.33 18.86
CA LEU A 37 18.15 0.82 20.07
C LEU A 37 19.14 1.39 21.09
N ASP A 38 20.39 0.95 21.06
CA ASP A 38 21.49 1.43 21.91
C ASP A 38 22.33 2.54 21.25
N LEU A 39 22.00 2.95 20.02
CA LEU A 39 22.78 3.93 19.27
C LEU A 39 22.72 5.33 19.92
N THR A 40 23.87 5.98 20.02
CA THR A 40 23.98 7.38 20.45
C THR A 40 24.05 8.34 19.28
N LEU A 41 23.82 9.63 19.52
CA LEU A 41 23.86 10.64 18.44
C LEU A 41 25.28 10.81 17.87
N ALA A 42 26.32 10.56 18.67
CA ALA A 42 27.71 10.65 18.24
C ALA A 42 28.09 9.54 17.25
N ASP A 43 27.42 8.38 17.36
CA ASP A 43 27.67 7.19 16.54
C ASP A 43 26.68 7.08 15.38
N ALA A 44 25.72 8.00 15.29
CA ALA A 44 24.69 7.98 14.25
C ALA A 44 25.28 8.30 12.86
N PRO A 45 24.87 7.57 11.80
CA PRO A 45 25.29 7.90 10.45
C PRO A 45 24.89 9.31 10.03
N ALA A 46 25.66 9.89 9.11
CA ALA A 46 25.36 11.21 8.57
C ALA A 46 24.01 11.24 7.84
N LEU A 47 23.31 12.36 7.98
CA LEU A 47 22.06 12.65 7.28
C LEU A 47 22.35 13.33 5.94
N ASN A 48 21.53 13.03 4.94
CA ASN A 48 21.49 13.79 3.69
C ASN A 48 20.86 15.18 3.88
N ALA A 49 21.26 16.17 3.09
CA ALA A 49 20.52 17.41 2.95
C ALA A 49 19.26 17.20 2.09
N LEU A 50 18.16 17.86 2.44
CA LEU A 50 16.95 17.92 1.61
C LEU A 50 16.84 19.28 0.95
N ALA A 51 16.38 19.29 -0.31
CA ALA A 51 16.07 20.53 -1.00
C ALA A 51 14.85 21.23 -0.36
N GLU A 52 14.79 22.56 -0.45
CA GLU A 52 13.66 23.32 0.12
C GLU A 52 12.33 22.98 -0.54
N ASP A 53 12.35 22.60 -1.82
CA ASP A 53 11.19 22.18 -2.61
C ASP A 53 10.92 20.67 -2.56
N ALA A 54 11.64 19.92 -1.70
CA ALA A 54 11.36 18.51 -1.48
C ALA A 54 9.91 18.30 -1.00
N PRO A 55 9.25 17.20 -1.40
CA PRO A 55 7.86 16.94 -1.04
C PRO A 55 7.61 16.96 0.48
N LEU A 56 6.43 17.45 0.85
CA LEU A 56 6.00 17.60 2.23
C LEU A 56 4.94 16.57 2.61
N ILE A 57 5.21 15.81 3.68
CA ILE A 57 4.26 14.89 4.29
C ILE A 57 3.66 15.52 5.56
N GLY A 58 2.35 15.71 5.58
CA GLY A 58 1.59 16.13 6.74
C GLY A 58 1.24 14.96 7.66
N ILE A 59 1.79 14.94 8.86
CA ILE A 59 1.51 13.94 9.91
C ILE A 59 0.34 14.44 10.75
N ILE A 60 -0.82 13.79 10.63
CA ILE A 60 -2.03 14.10 11.41
C ILE A 60 -2.11 13.10 12.56
N ASP A 61 -1.54 13.47 13.72
CA ASP A 61 -1.34 12.55 14.83
C ASP A 61 -1.28 13.29 16.19
N SER A 62 -0.40 12.88 17.10
CA SER A 62 -0.20 13.39 18.46
C SER A 62 0.79 14.54 18.59
N GLY A 63 1.31 15.02 17.47
CA GLY A 63 2.39 15.99 17.40
C GLY A 63 3.68 15.38 16.84
N VAL A 64 4.71 16.20 16.68
CA VAL A 64 6.06 15.74 16.33
C VAL A 64 7.05 16.58 17.13
N ASN A 65 8.01 15.93 17.80
CA ASN A 65 9.08 16.62 18.51
C ASN A 65 10.24 16.96 17.55
N ASP A 66 11.01 17.99 17.90
CA ASP A 66 12.25 18.40 17.22
C ASP A 66 13.39 17.39 17.45
N HIS A 67 13.18 16.16 17.03
CA HIS A 67 14.16 15.09 17.08
C HIS A 67 15.39 15.48 16.27
N PRO A 68 16.63 15.14 16.68
CA PRO A 68 17.85 15.43 15.92
C PRO A 68 17.86 14.95 14.46
N PHE A 69 17.00 14.00 14.08
CA PHE A 69 16.88 13.47 12.72
C PHE A 69 15.76 14.14 11.90
N LEU A 70 14.93 14.97 12.54
CA LEU A 70 13.79 15.66 11.95
C LEU A 70 13.90 17.20 12.01
N ALA A 71 14.62 17.76 12.99
CA ALA A 71 14.53 19.17 13.37
C ALA A 71 14.75 20.16 12.20
N ASP A 72 15.67 19.85 11.28
CA ASP A 72 15.98 20.69 10.10
C ASP A 72 15.00 20.49 8.92
N ILE A 73 14.14 19.47 8.97
CA ILE A 73 13.19 19.14 7.89
C ILE A 73 11.72 19.35 8.26
N VAL A 74 11.44 19.79 9.50
CA VAL A 74 10.10 20.22 9.92
C VAL A 74 9.79 21.59 9.32
N ALA A 75 8.87 21.63 8.36
CA ALA A 75 8.44 22.87 7.71
C ALA A 75 7.37 23.64 8.51
N GLY A 76 6.59 22.94 9.34
CA GLY A 76 5.58 23.56 10.18
C GLY A 76 4.83 22.58 11.08
N ALA A 77 4.40 23.05 12.25
CA ALA A 77 3.58 22.28 13.17
C ALA A 77 2.42 23.12 13.72
N ILE A 78 1.25 22.51 13.87
CA ILE A 78 0.04 23.14 14.43
C ILE A 78 -0.65 22.21 15.43
N GLY A 79 -1.40 22.78 16.37
CA GLY A 79 -2.38 22.05 17.20
C GLY A 79 -3.79 22.30 16.69
N VAL A 80 -4.63 21.27 16.67
CA VAL A 80 -6.04 21.36 16.28
C VAL A 80 -6.90 20.55 17.27
N PRO A 81 -7.57 21.20 18.24
CA PRO A 81 -7.59 22.65 18.49
C PRO A 81 -6.24 23.23 18.94
N ALA A 82 -6.06 24.55 18.78
CA ALA A 82 -4.78 25.24 18.96
C ALA A 82 -4.16 25.09 20.37
N ASP A 83 -4.99 24.88 21.39
CA ASP A 83 -4.59 24.65 22.78
C ASP A 83 -3.93 23.28 23.02
N LEU A 84 -4.02 22.34 22.08
CA LEU A 84 -3.23 21.09 22.13
C LEU A 84 -1.73 21.33 22.01
N GLY A 85 -1.31 22.47 21.44
CA GLY A 85 0.09 22.72 21.08
C GLY A 85 0.58 21.78 19.97
N THR A 86 1.90 21.63 19.85
CA THR A 86 2.55 20.86 18.77
C THR A 86 3.39 19.69 19.27
N ALA A 87 3.75 19.70 20.56
CA ALA A 87 4.65 18.72 21.16
C ALA A 87 4.00 17.34 21.24
N ASP A 88 4.80 16.33 20.96
CA ASP A 88 4.41 14.93 21.03
C ASP A 88 4.75 14.33 22.39
N VAL A 89 3.77 14.37 23.30
CA VAL A 89 3.86 13.77 24.64
C VAL A 89 3.46 12.29 24.61
N TRP A 90 2.52 11.92 23.74
CA TRP A 90 2.07 10.52 23.60
C TRP A 90 3.10 9.65 22.86
N GLY A 91 3.86 10.29 21.98
CA GLY A 91 5.02 9.75 21.28
C GLY A 91 4.72 9.05 19.96
N HIS A 92 3.45 8.89 19.58
CA HIS A 92 3.07 8.15 18.39
C HIS A 92 3.37 8.93 17.11
N GLY A 93 3.14 10.25 17.10
CA GLY A 93 3.33 11.05 15.91
C GLY A 93 4.80 11.15 15.49
N THR A 94 5.72 11.21 16.44
CA THR A 94 7.17 11.15 16.16
C THR A 94 7.59 9.80 15.60
N ARG A 95 7.00 8.69 16.09
CA ARG A 95 7.20 7.35 15.54
C ARG A 95 6.69 7.26 14.09
N VAL A 96 5.51 7.80 13.81
CA VAL A 96 4.93 7.84 12.46
C VAL A 96 5.78 8.71 11.53
N ALA A 97 6.23 9.87 11.99
CA ALA A 97 7.10 10.77 11.23
C ALA A 97 8.45 10.13 10.87
N GLY A 98 9.05 9.40 11.81
CA GLY A 98 10.28 8.65 11.55
C GLY A 98 10.14 7.67 10.40
N VAL A 99 9.06 6.87 10.38
CA VAL A 99 8.80 5.95 9.28
C VAL A 99 8.48 6.69 7.97
N ALA A 100 7.73 7.79 8.04
CA ALA A 100 7.35 8.57 6.85
C ALA A 100 8.55 9.21 6.14
N VAL A 101 9.62 9.51 6.88
CA VAL A 101 10.82 10.16 6.36
C VAL A 101 11.88 9.15 5.90
N PHE A 102 12.03 8.03 6.61
CA PHE A 102 13.10 7.05 6.33
C PHE A 102 12.63 5.81 5.55
N GLY A 103 11.33 5.51 5.53
CA GLY A 103 10.82 4.29 4.92
C GLY A 103 11.29 3.05 5.69
N ASP A 104 12.42 2.46 5.30
CA ASP A 104 13.07 1.34 6.01
C ASP A 104 14.33 1.81 6.73
N LEU A 105 14.13 2.32 7.95
CA LEU A 105 15.23 2.80 8.78
C LEU A 105 16.23 1.70 9.16
N ARG A 106 15.77 0.45 9.32
CA ARG A 106 16.65 -0.68 9.63
C ARG A 106 17.63 -0.92 8.49
N ALA A 107 17.13 -1.01 7.26
CA ALA A 107 17.98 -1.22 6.08
C ALA A 107 18.99 -0.08 5.89
N GLN A 108 18.57 1.17 6.14
CA GLN A 108 19.45 2.33 6.05
C GLN A 108 20.57 2.34 7.09
N LEU A 109 20.27 2.01 8.35
CA LEU A 109 21.29 1.87 9.40
C LEU A 109 22.28 0.75 9.07
N ALA A 110 21.81 -0.40 8.59
CA ALA A 110 22.67 -1.50 8.16
C ALA A 110 23.58 -1.11 6.98
N ALA A 111 23.12 -0.21 6.10
CA ALA A 111 23.90 0.34 5.01
C ALA A 111 24.87 1.47 5.44
N GLY A 112 24.78 1.94 6.70
CA GLY A 112 25.64 2.98 7.24
C GLY A 112 25.35 4.40 6.73
N ALA A 113 24.14 4.67 6.21
CA ALA A 113 23.75 5.99 5.73
C ALA A 113 22.25 6.26 5.93
N LEU A 114 21.92 7.44 6.47
CA LEU A 114 20.53 7.85 6.70
C LEU A 114 20.04 8.82 5.63
N GLN A 115 19.10 8.35 4.82
CA GLN A 115 18.51 9.06 3.69
C GLN A 115 17.04 9.40 3.99
N ARG A 116 16.82 10.68 4.27
CA ARG A 116 15.50 11.29 4.44
C ARG A 116 14.91 11.54 3.07
N GLY A 117 13.69 11.06 2.84
CA GLY A 117 13.02 11.14 1.54
C GLY A 117 12.07 12.33 1.37
N ALA A 118 11.68 12.99 2.46
CA ALA A 118 10.68 14.05 2.44
C ALA A 118 10.87 15.02 3.62
N ARG A 119 10.36 16.24 3.46
CA ARG A 119 10.15 17.18 4.57
C ARG A 119 8.82 16.87 5.25
N ILE A 120 8.62 17.36 6.47
CA ILE A 120 7.39 17.08 7.24
C ILE A 120 6.68 18.33 7.73
N CYS A 121 5.36 18.25 7.79
CA CYS A 121 4.52 19.10 8.62
C CYS A 121 3.76 18.24 9.61
N ALA A 122 3.32 18.82 10.72
CA ALA A 122 2.56 18.10 11.74
C ALA A 122 1.29 18.85 12.15
N ALA A 123 0.21 18.11 12.37
CA ALA A 123 -0.97 18.59 13.08
C ALA A 123 -1.28 17.65 14.25
N LYS A 124 -1.20 18.19 15.47
CA LYS A 124 -1.62 17.48 16.68
C LYS A 124 -3.14 17.56 16.81
N VAL A 125 -3.81 16.41 16.76
CA VAL A 125 -5.29 16.29 16.80
C VAL A 125 -5.79 15.42 17.95
N VAL A 126 -4.88 14.89 18.76
CA VAL A 126 -5.18 14.12 19.98
C VAL A 126 -4.43 14.72 21.16
N ASN A 127 -4.98 14.54 22.35
CA ASN A 127 -4.34 14.94 23.59
C ASN A 127 -3.16 14.00 23.95
N ASP A 128 -2.52 14.27 25.10
CA ASP A 128 -1.33 13.54 25.55
C ASP A 128 -1.60 12.07 25.96
N ARG A 129 -2.86 11.64 25.93
CA ARG A 129 -3.29 10.24 26.14
C ARG A 129 -3.66 9.54 24.83
N GLY A 130 -3.63 10.24 23.69
CA GLY A 130 -4.05 9.73 22.40
C GLY A 130 -5.58 9.78 22.15
N ASP A 131 -6.32 10.52 22.98
CA ASP A 131 -7.77 10.71 22.80
C ASP A 131 -8.07 11.99 22.01
N PHE A 132 -9.10 11.95 21.15
CA PHE A 132 -9.61 13.12 20.46
C PHE A 132 -10.29 14.12 21.41
N ASP A 133 -10.43 15.37 20.97
CA ASP A 133 -11.16 16.39 21.70
C ASP A 133 -12.65 16.01 21.91
N ASP A 134 -13.14 16.16 23.15
CA ASP A 134 -14.51 15.81 23.54
C ASP A 134 -15.57 16.81 23.02
N ARG A 135 -15.16 18.03 22.66
CA ARG A 135 -16.07 19.13 22.28
C ARG A 135 -16.17 19.29 20.77
N ARG A 136 -15.11 18.98 20.05
CA ARG A 136 -15.00 19.12 18.59
C ARG A 136 -15.16 17.79 17.89
N LEU A 137 -16.01 17.78 16.87
CA LEU A 137 -16.16 16.63 16.00
C LEU A 137 -14.82 16.35 15.28
N VAL A 138 -14.39 15.09 15.26
CA VAL A 138 -13.19 14.64 14.52
C VAL A 138 -13.20 15.11 13.05
N PRO A 139 -14.32 15.01 12.29
CA PRO A 139 -14.44 15.62 10.97
C PRO A 139 -13.97 17.08 10.89
N SER A 140 -14.38 17.93 11.85
CA SER A 140 -14.02 19.34 11.85
C SER A 140 -12.54 19.57 12.15
N GLN A 141 -11.94 18.74 13.01
CA GLN A 141 -10.52 18.79 13.32
C GLN A 141 -9.69 18.38 12.09
N MET A 142 -10.10 17.33 11.37
CA MET A 142 -9.42 16.86 10.17
C MET A 142 -9.46 17.88 9.04
N ARG A 143 -10.63 18.48 8.81
CA ARG A 143 -10.81 19.53 7.80
C ARG A 143 -9.95 20.75 8.11
N GLU A 144 -9.90 21.20 9.36
CA GLU A 144 -9.03 22.31 9.76
C GLU A 144 -7.54 21.94 9.61
N ALA A 145 -7.12 20.79 10.12
CA ALA A 145 -5.72 20.36 10.09
C ALA A 145 -5.18 20.23 8.67
N ILE A 146 -5.85 19.45 7.81
CA ILE A 146 -5.41 19.17 6.45
C ILE A 146 -5.43 20.46 5.60
N THR A 147 -6.53 21.23 5.66
CA THR A 147 -6.64 22.48 4.89
C THR A 147 -5.58 23.50 5.33
N THR A 148 -5.32 23.62 6.64
CA THR A 148 -4.32 24.55 7.16
C THR A 148 -2.91 24.17 6.71
N LEU A 149 -2.57 22.88 6.78
CA LEU A 149 -1.26 22.40 6.35
C LEU A 149 -1.06 22.52 4.84
N ASN A 150 -2.10 22.23 4.04
CA ASN A 150 -2.07 22.40 2.60
C ASN A 150 -1.91 23.88 2.21
N LEU A 151 -2.75 24.78 2.71
CA LEU A 151 -2.74 26.19 2.31
C LEU A 151 -1.51 26.95 2.81
N ARG A 152 -1.01 26.65 4.02
CA ARG A 152 0.13 27.39 4.61
C ARG A 152 1.48 26.86 4.19
N PHE A 153 1.61 25.55 3.97
CA PHE A 153 2.91 24.91 3.73
C PHE A 153 2.98 24.16 2.40
N GLY A 154 1.88 24.00 1.67
CA GLY A 154 1.88 23.27 0.40
C GLY A 154 1.90 21.75 0.56
N CYS A 155 1.49 21.20 1.71
CA CYS A 155 1.41 19.75 1.90
C CYS A 155 0.44 19.10 0.91
N ARG A 156 0.93 18.09 0.18
CA ARG A 156 0.13 17.29 -0.77
C ARG A 156 -0.06 15.83 -0.37
N ILE A 157 0.67 15.37 0.65
CA ILE A 157 0.60 14.01 1.18
C ILE A 157 0.24 14.10 2.66
N PHE A 158 -0.72 13.31 3.11
CA PHE A 158 -1.15 13.27 4.51
C PHE A 158 -1.18 11.85 5.05
N VAL A 159 -0.65 11.63 6.24
CA VAL A 159 -0.77 10.38 6.98
C VAL A 159 -1.73 10.60 8.14
N VAL A 160 -2.81 9.81 8.17
CA VAL A 160 -3.75 9.73 9.29
C VAL A 160 -3.65 8.33 9.89
N ALA A 161 -2.79 8.19 10.89
CA ALA A 161 -2.52 6.91 11.58
C ALA A 161 -3.39 6.73 12.84
N LEU A 162 -4.57 7.34 12.84
CA LEU A 162 -5.55 7.33 13.94
C LEU A 162 -6.89 6.79 13.45
N ALA A 163 -7.69 6.23 14.36
CA ALA A 163 -9.01 5.69 14.05
C ALA A 163 -9.98 5.78 15.24
N ASP A 164 -11.28 5.82 14.96
CA ASP A 164 -12.32 5.69 15.98
C ASP A 164 -12.56 4.20 16.27
N ARG A 165 -11.93 3.74 17.35
CA ARG A 165 -11.98 2.34 17.81
C ARG A 165 -13.38 1.89 18.24
N ARG A 166 -14.33 2.81 18.42
CA ARG A 166 -15.74 2.50 18.74
C ARG A 166 -16.58 2.28 17.49
N ARG A 167 -16.06 2.61 16.31
CA ARG A 167 -16.77 2.51 15.03
C ARG A 167 -16.07 1.54 14.08
N VAL A 168 -16.37 0.25 14.28
CA VAL A 168 -16.04 -0.79 13.31
C VAL A 168 -16.94 -0.61 12.08
N PHE A 169 -16.37 -0.69 10.88
CA PHE A 169 -17.15 -0.67 9.67
C PHE A 169 -17.95 -1.97 9.52
N ASP A 170 -19.27 -1.84 9.48
CA ASP A 170 -20.22 -2.95 9.45
C ASP A 170 -20.70 -3.31 8.03
N GLY A 171 -20.09 -2.71 7.00
CA GLY A 171 -20.53 -2.85 5.61
C GLY A 171 -21.68 -1.91 5.21
N GLY A 172 -22.17 -1.09 6.15
CA GLY A 172 -23.25 -0.14 5.94
C GLY A 172 -22.77 1.21 5.41
N LYS A 173 -23.26 2.28 6.03
CA LYS A 173 -22.96 3.66 5.60
C LYS A 173 -21.54 4.05 5.99
N VAL A 174 -20.92 4.82 5.12
CA VAL A 174 -19.60 5.40 5.40
C VAL A 174 -19.74 6.45 6.50
N GLY A 175 -18.81 6.46 7.45
CA GLY A 175 -18.80 7.42 8.53
C GLY A 175 -18.44 8.84 8.08
N THR A 176 -18.81 9.84 8.88
CA THR A 176 -18.61 11.26 8.57
C THR A 176 -17.15 11.67 8.48
N TRP A 177 -16.25 11.03 9.24
CA TRP A 177 -14.82 11.29 9.18
C TRP A 177 -14.26 10.76 7.86
N ALA A 178 -14.59 9.52 7.49
CA ALA A 178 -14.21 8.95 6.20
C ALA A 178 -14.70 9.83 5.03
N ALA A 179 -15.96 10.30 5.07
CA ALA A 179 -16.48 11.22 4.06
C ALA A 179 -15.77 12.57 4.02
N THR A 180 -15.37 13.11 5.17
CA THR A 180 -14.58 14.35 5.21
C THR A 180 -13.21 14.16 4.56
N LEU A 181 -12.56 13.02 4.76
CA LEU A 181 -11.28 12.75 4.09
C LEU A 181 -11.47 12.58 2.57
N ASP A 182 -12.55 11.94 2.14
CA ASP A 182 -12.87 11.79 0.72
C ASP A 182 -13.15 13.12 0.02
N GLU A 183 -13.85 14.03 0.70
CA GLU A 183 -14.09 15.41 0.27
C GLU A 183 -12.77 16.19 0.17
N LEU A 184 -11.92 16.13 1.21
CA LEU A 184 -10.64 16.84 1.23
C LEU A 184 -9.66 16.35 0.16
N ALA A 185 -9.62 15.04 -0.10
CA ALA A 185 -8.76 14.46 -1.13
C ALA A 185 -9.09 15.05 -2.52
N ARG A 186 -10.38 15.21 -2.83
CA ARG A 186 -10.88 15.81 -4.07
C ARG A 186 -10.71 17.34 -4.09
N GLU A 187 -11.14 18.02 -3.02
CA GLU A 187 -11.14 19.50 -2.95
C GLU A 187 -9.74 20.09 -3.05
N LEU A 188 -8.72 19.41 -2.51
CA LEU A 188 -7.37 19.91 -2.41
C LEU A 188 -6.37 19.24 -3.39
N ASP A 189 -6.80 18.23 -4.16
CA ASP A 189 -5.92 17.36 -4.96
C ASP A 189 -4.73 16.82 -4.14
N VAL A 190 -5.06 16.11 -3.04
CA VAL A 190 -4.06 15.59 -2.09
C VAL A 190 -4.20 14.09 -1.88
N VAL A 191 -3.06 13.43 -1.63
CA VAL A 191 -3.01 12.01 -1.31
C VAL A 191 -3.14 11.86 0.20
N ILE A 192 -4.24 11.27 0.66
CA ILE A 192 -4.44 10.94 2.07
C ILE A 192 -4.24 9.44 2.24
N ILE A 193 -3.37 9.06 3.16
CA ILE A 193 -3.03 7.69 3.51
C ILE A 193 -3.54 7.41 4.94
N VAL A 194 -4.31 6.34 5.09
CA VAL A 194 -4.92 5.95 6.36
C VAL A 194 -4.55 4.52 6.73
N SER A 195 -4.30 4.25 8.01
CA SER A 195 -4.08 2.88 8.49
C SER A 195 -5.41 2.11 8.59
N SER A 196 -5.43 0.81 8.27
CA SER A 196 -6.65 -0.01 8.42
C SER A 196 -7.05 -0.26 9.88
N GLY A 197 -6.13 -0.06 10.81
CA GLY A 197 -6.30 -0.23 12.25
C GLY A 197 -5.86 -1.61 12.73
N ASN A 198 -5.75 -1.74 14.05
CA ASN A 198 -5.21 -2.93 14.69
C ASN A 198 -6.27 -3.64 15.55
N ARG A 199 -6.19 -4.96 15.63
CA ARG A 199 -6.91 -5.77 16.61
C ARG A 199 -5.98 -6.85 17.15
N SER A 200 -5.85 -6.95 18.47
CA SER A 200 -5.16 -8.10 19.06
C SER A 200 -5.89 -9.39 18.66
N PRO A 201 -5.20 -10.40 18.09
CA PRO A 201 -5.83 -11.62 17.58
C PRO A 201 -6.82 -12.26 18.55
N ARG A 202 -6.38 -12.41 19.82
CA ARG A 202 -7.03 -13.20 20.88
C ARG A 202 -6.63 -12.69 22.26
N GLY A 203 -7.37 -13.09 23.29
CA GLY A 203 -7.08 -12.77 24.70
C GLY A 203 -7.52 -13.88 25.65
N GLY A 204 -7.02 -13.85 26.88
CA GLY A 204 -7.33 -14.84 27.92
C GLY A 204 -7.00 -16.27 27.48
N ASN A 205 -7.89 -17.22 27.76
CA ASN A 205 -7.69 -18.66 27.45
C ASN A 205 -7.64 -19.00 25.95
N ARG A 206 -7.85 -18.02 25.06
CA ARG A 206 -7.80 -18.21 23.60
C ARG A 206 -6.49 -17.72 22.98
N LEU A 207 -5.53 -17.29 23.79
CA LEU A 207 -4.33 -16.62 23.29
C LEU A 207 -3.52 -17.48 22.30
N GLU A 208 -3.40 -18.79 22.56
CA GLU A 208 -2.73 -19.74 21.66
C GLU A 208 -3.39 -19.83 20.27
N GLN A 209 -4.68 -19.50 20.15
CA GLN A 209 -5.39 -19.45 18.87
C GLN A 209 -4.85 -18.34 17.96
N ALA A 210 -4.11 -17.37 18.49
CA ALA A 210 -3.38 -16.40 17.67
C ALA A 210 -2.34 -17.08 16.77
N VAL A 211 -1.80 -18.23 17.19
CA VAL A 211 -0.89 -19.07 16.39
C VAL A 211 -1.68 -20.15 15.65
N THR A 212 -2.55 -20.90 16.34
CA THR A 212 -3.15 -22.12 15.76
C THR A 212 -4.30 -21.85 14.78
N GLU A 213 -4.95 -20.68 14.84
CA GLU A 213 -6.02 -20.30 13.91
C GLU A 213 -5.57 -19.28 12.85
N TYR A 214 -4.31 -18.85 12.88
CA TYR A 214 -3.75 -17.97 11.86
C TYR A 214 -3.69 -18.68 10.49
N PRO A 215 -4.03 -18.01 9.38
CA PRO A 215 -4.50 -16.62 9.23
C PRO A 215 -6.03 -16.47 9.25
N ARG A 216 -6.79 -17.55 9.50
CA ARG A 216 -8.25 -17.60 9.31
C ARG A 216 -9.01 -16.58 10.15
N TYR A 217 -8.57 -16.33 11.38
CA TYR A 217 -9.27 -15.38 12.25
C TYR A 217 -9.27 -13.96 11.68
N LEU A 218 -8.33 -13.58 10.79
CA LEU A 218 -8.30 -12.25 10.17
C LEU A 218 -9.61 -11.95 9.42
N LEU A 219 -10.32 -12.99 8.95
CA LEU A 219 -11.59 -12.87 8.24
C LEU A 219 -12.83 -12.73 9.15
N GLU A 220 -12.67 -12.79 10.46
CA GLU A 220 -13.78 -12.57 11.41
C GLU A 220 -14.34 -11.16 11.28
N ASP A 221 -15.66 -11.00 11.41
CA ASP A 221 -16.31 -9.69 11.31
C ASP A 221 -15.77 -8.67 12.34
N ALA A 222 -15.24 -9.13 13.47
CA ALA A 222 -14.61 -8.27 14.46
C ALA A 222 -13.28 -7.63 13.98
N ASN A 223 -12.67 -8.16 12.91
CA ASN A 223 -11.44 -7.67 12.28
C ASN A 223 -11.69 -6.71 11.10
N ARG A 224 -12.94 -6.33 10.82
CA ARG A 224 -13.22 -5.24 9.88
C ARG A 224 -12.53 -3.95 10.31
N PHE A 225 -12.08 -3.13 9.36
CA PHE A 225 -11.39 -1.88 9.66
C PHE A 225 -12.26 -0.89 10.47
N PHE A 226 -11.61 0.09 11.10
CA PHE A 226 -12.28 1.17 11.83
C PHE A 226 -12.51 2.40 10.94
N GLU A 227 -13.42 3.30 11.31
CA GLU A 227 -13.46 4.66 10.74
C GLU A 227 -12.12 5.37 11.01
N PRO A 228 -11.43 5.98 10.02
CA PRO A 228 -11.90 6.36 8.68
C PRO A 228 -11.46 5.44 7.52
N ALA A 229 -10.94 4.24 7.77
CA ALA A 229 -10.32 3.37 6.76
C ALA A 229 -11.24 2.93 5.60
N GLY A 230 -12.55 3.16 5.71
CA GLY A 230 -13.53 2.90 4.65
C GLY A 230 -13.71 4.02 3.62
N ALA A 231 -13.01 5.15 3.77
CA ALA A 231 -13.00 6.24 2.78
C ALA A 231 -12.52 5.73 1.39
N LEU A 232 -13.15 6.18 0.31
CA LEU A 232 -12.89 5.67 -1.05
C LEU A 232 -11.72 6.38 -1.76
N ASN A 233 -11.65 7.70 -1.66
CA ASN A 233 -10.67 8.57 -2.33
C ASN A 233 -9.31 8.61 -1.60
N VAL A 234 -9.18 7.93 -0.46
CA VAL A 234 -7.93 7.77 0.29
C VAL A 234 -7.26 6.41 -0.01
N ILE A 235 -5.98 6.29 0.32
CA ILE A 235 -5.26 5.00 0.32
C ILE A 235 -5.30 4.41 1.73
N THR A 236 -6.02 3.31 1.90
CA THR A 236 -6.09 2.54 3.13
C THR A 236 -5.02 1.45 3.11
N VAL A 237 -4.20 1.39 4.17
CA VAL A 237 -3.02 0.54 4.24
C VAL A 237 -3.18 -0.52 5.32
N GLY A 238 -3.12 -1.79 4.93
CA GLY A 238 -2.98 -2.93 5.83
C GLY A 238 -1.51 -3.27 6.10
N ALA A 239 -1.24 -4.24 6.97
CA ALA A 239 0.12 -4.59 7.37
C ALA A 239 0.53 -6.01 6.96
N LEU A 240 1.79 -6.15 6.50
CA LEU A 240 2.52 -7.42 6.41
C LEU A 240 3.60 -7.48 7.50
N ALA A 241 4.00 -8.70 7.85
CA ALA A 241 5.13 -8.96 8.73
C ALA A 241 6.47 -8.84 7.98
N HIS A 242 7.50 -8.35 8.67
CA HIS A 242 8.89 -8.34 8.19
C HIS A 242 9.68 -9.59 8.60
N GLY A 243 9.03 -10.59 9.19
CA GLY A 243 9.67 -11.82 9.64
C GLY A 243 8.97 -12.45 10.83
N GLU A 244 9.73 -13.24 11.57
CA GLU A 244 9.27 -14.00 12.74
C GLU A 244 9.24 -13.18 14.04
N GLY A 245 9.96 -12.05 14.09
CA GLY A 245 10.02 -11.18 15.26
C GLY A 245 10.79 -11.78 16.44
N LEU A 246 11.72 -12.70 16.18
CA LEU A 246 12.55 -13.37 17.18
C LEU A 246 13.98 -12.83 17.15
N ASP A 247 14.51 -12.49 18.32
CA ASP A 247 15.91 -12.13 18.53
C ASP A 247 16.82 -13.38 18.57
N PRO A 248 18.14 -13.25 18.28
CA PRO A 248 19.18 -14.27 18.52
C PRO A 248 18.98 -15.06 19.81
N ASP A 249 18.82 -14.32 20.89
CA ASP A 249 18.87 -14.84 22.25
C ASP A 249 17.58 -15.56 22.62
N ARG A 250 16.51 -15.33 21.86
CA ARG A 250 15.19 -15.96 22.03
C ARG A 250 14.92 -17.06 21.01
N ALA A 251 15.72 -17.18 19.96
CA ALA A 251 15.61 -18.25 18.98
C ALA A 251 15.91 -19.64 19.60
N GLU A 252 16.70 -19.69 20.69
CA GLU A 252 16.96 -20.92 21.45
C GLU A 252 15.91 -21.19 22.54
N ASP A 253 15.02 -20.23 22.82
CA ASP A 253 14.01 -20.33 23.87
C ASP A 253 12.75 -21.01 23.32
N VAL A 254 12.72 -22.35 23.43
CA VAL A 254 11.71 -23.28 22.84
C VAL A 254 10.25 -22.89 23.14
N GLY A 255 10.01 -22.01 24.11
CA GLY A 255 8.70 -21.48 24.44
C GLY A 255 8.16 -20.45 23.45
N VAL A 256 8.98 -19.51 22.97
CA VAL A 256 8.47 -18.36 22.19
C VAL A 256 8.12 -18.81 20.78
N ARG A 257 6.88 -18.57 20.35
CA ARG A 257 6.38 -19.02 19.04
C ARG A 257 6.12 -17.83 18.12
N PRO A 258 6.72 -17.80 16.92
CA PRO A 258 6.37 -16.82 15.91
C PRO A 258 4.97 -17.12 15.35
N ILE A 259 4.26 -16.07 14.92
CA ILE A 259 2.96 -16.23 14.24
C ILE A 259 3.13 -16.21 12.72
N THR A 260 4.09 -15.43 12.22
CA THR A 260 4.24 -15.12 10.79
C THR A 260 5.65 -15.36 10.29
N LEU A 261 5.75 -15.55 8.98
CA LEU A 261 6.99 -15.41 8.22
C LEU A 261 7.06 -14.06 7.50
N LEU A 262 8.21 -13.77 6.88
CA LEU A 262 8.41 -12.59 6.04
C LEU A 262 7.32 -12.48 4.96
N HIS A 263 6.75 -11.29 4.84
CA HIS A 263 5.70 -10.93 3.88
C HIS A 263 4.37 -11.69 4.04
N GLU A 264 4.14 -12.36 5.17
CA GLU A 264 2.81 -12.86 5.49
C GLU A 264 1.94 -11.76 6.14
N PRO A 265 0.60 -11.86 6.09
CA PRO A 265 -0.30 -10.90 6.73
C PRO A 265 0.01 -10.67 8.20
N ALA A 266 0.13 -9.41 8.63
CA ALA A 266 0.40 -9.12 10.02
C ALA A 266 -0.77 -9.59 10.91
N PRO A 267 -0.50 -10.26 12.06
CA PRO A 267 -1.54 -10.88 12.90
C PRO A 267 -2.61 -9.90 13.42
N PHE A 268 -2.25 -8.62 13.53
CA PHE A 268 -3.12 -7.58 14.07
C PHE A 268 -3.89 -6.80 12.99
N SER A 269 -3.57 -7.00 11.71
CA SER A 269 -4.09 -6.13 10.63
C SER A 269 -5.58 -6.31 10.47
N ARG A 270 -6.31 -5.19 10.43
CA ARG A 270 -7.73 -5.19 10.06
C ARG A 270 -7.92 -5.25 8.55
N ILE A 271 -9.07 -5.76 8.14
CA ILE A 271 -9.38 -6.13 6.76
C ILE A 271 -10.61 -5.38 6.22
N GLY A 272 -10.76 -5.32 4.90
CA GLY A 272 -12.01 -4.87 4.27
C GLY A 272 -13.05 -5.99 4.17
N PRO A 273 -14.00 -5.94 3.22
CA PRO A 273 -14.05 -5.00 2.10
C PRO A 273 -14.50 -3.58 2.50
N GLY A 274 -14.32 -2.64 1.59
CA GLY A 274 -14.81 -1.28 1.69
C GLY A 274 -16.31 -1.13 1.33
N PRO A 275 -16.81 0.12 1.30
CA PRO A 275 -18.19 0.43 0.91
C PRO A 275 -18.53 -0.18 -0.46
N GLY A 276 -19.74 -0.74 -0.60
CA GLY A 276 -20.17 -1.41 -1.83
C GLY A 276 -19.38 -2.67 -2.20
N GLY A 277 -18.52 -3.17 -1.30
CA GLY A 277 -17.62 -4.28 -1.55
C GLY A 277 -16.32 -3.88 -2.25
N ALA A 278 -15.94 -2.60 -2.21
CA ALA A 278 -14.68 -2.10 -2.75
C ALA A 278 -13.47 -2.86 -2.16
N THR A 279 -12.40 -2.98 -2.93
CA THR A 279 -11.13 -3.53 -2.45
C THR A 279 -10.56 -2.61 -1.37
N LYS A 280 -10.58 -3.06 -0.11
CA LYS A 280 -9.90 -2.42 1.02
C LYS A 280 -9.24 -3.51 1.88
N PRO A 281 -8.06 -3.28 2.48
CA PRO A 281 -7.20 -2.11 2.23
C PRO A 281 -6.82 -2.00 0.74
N ASP A 282 -6.42 -0.83 0.25
CA ASP A 282 -6.02 -0.69 -1.16
C ASP A 282 -4.68 -1.38 -1.38
N VAL A 283 -3.76 -1.22 -0.44
CA VAL A 283 -2.42 -1.83 -0.44
C VAL A 283 -2.04 -2.30 0.95
N VAL A 284 -0.98 -3.09 1.03
CA VAL A 284 -0.34 -3.45 2.29
C VAL A 284 1.11 -3.00 2.30
N GLU A 285 1.66 -2.81 3.48
CA GLU A 285 3.07 -2.52 3.68
C GLU A 285 3.58 -3.14 4.99
N ILE A 286 4.89 -3.26 5.17
CA ILE A 286 5.48 -3.77 6.41
C ILE A 286 5.02 -2.91 7.59
N GLY A 287 4.39 -3.56 8.57
CA GLY A 287 3.91 -2.93 9.80
C GLY A 287 4.36 -3.64 11.07
N GLY A 288 5.18 -4.68 10.99
CA GLY A 288 5.59 -5.48 12.13
C GLY A 288 4.82 -6.80 12.28
N THR A 289 5.17 -7.57 13.30
CA THR A 289 4.50 -8.82 13.67
C THR A 289 4.19 -8.89 15.17
N LEU A 290 3.63 -10.01 15.62
CA LEU A 290 3.48 -10.40 17.02
C LEU A 290 4.13 -11.75 17.25
N ILE A 291 4.68 -11.92 18.45
CA ILE A 291 5.15 -13.21 18.95
C ILE A 291 4.26 -13.68 20.10
N PHE A 292 4.10 -15.00 20.23
CA PHE A 292 3.46 -15.61 21.38
C PHE A 292 4.52 -16.03 22.39
N ASP A 293 4.43 -15.46 23.60
CA ASP A 293 5.32 -15.78 24.72
C ASP A 293 4.54 -16.59 25.76
N PRO A 294 4.76 -17.92 25.86
CA PRO A 294 4.02 -18.78 26.77
C PRO A 294 4.43 -18.59 28.23
N ILE A 295 5.62 -18.05 28.51
CA ILE A 295 6.12 -17.88 29.88
C ILE A 295 5.26 -16.83 30.59
N VAL A 296 4.98 -15.72 29.91
CA VAL A 296 4.10 -14.67 30.43
C VAL A 296 2.65 -14.81 29.94
N ALA A 297 2.36 -15.80 29.09
CA ALA A 297 1.08 -16.02 28.43
C ALA A 297 0.52 -14.73 27.79
N ARG A 298 1.34 -14.08 26.95
CA ARG A 298 0.99 -12.83 26.25
C ARG A 298 1.45 -12.83 24.80
N LEU A 299 0.72 -12.06 23.98
CA LEU A 299 1.20 -11.64 22.67
C LEU A 299 2.04 -10.37 22.86
N ARG A 300 3.20 -10.33 22.21
CA ARG A 300 4.15 -9.22 22.31
C ARG A 300 4.45 -8.69 20.91
N GLY A 301 4.46 -7.38 20.76
CA GLY A 301 4.79 -6.68 19.52
C GLY A 301 6.12 -5.94 19.62
N GLY A 302 6.38 -5.08 18.63
CA GLY A 302 7.56 -4.24 18.53
C GLY A 302 7.85 -3.38 19.74
N GLU A 303 6.81 -2.98 20.46
CA GLU A 303 6.89 -2.16 21.67
C GLU A 303 7.55 -2.91 22.83
N ASP A 304 7.38 -4.23 22.88
CA ASP A 304 7.93 -5.12 23.91
C ASP A 304 9.20 -5.86 23.44
N VAL A 305 9.34 -6.05 22.12
CA VAL A 305 10.39 -6.85 21.47
C VAL A 305 10.77 -6.18 20.16
N GLY A 306 11.94 -5.53 20.15
CA GLY A 306 12.37 -4.69 19.03
C GLY A 306 12.32 -5.39 17.67
N SER A 307 12.79 -6.64 17.58
CA SER A 307 12.78 -7.44 16.35
C SER A 307 11.39 -7.75 15.81
N ALA A 308 10.35 -7.70 16.65
CA ALA A 308 8.97 -7.89 16.21
C ALA A 308 8.35 -6.61 15.59
N GLY A 309 9.02 -5.46 15.69
CA GLY A 309 8.50 -4.16 15.25
C GLY A 309 9.26 -3.52 14.10
N VAL A 310 8.63 -2.50 13.52
CA VAL A 310 9.28 -1.56 12.59
C VAL A 310 10.12 -0.56 13.41
N LEU A 311 11.41 -0.47 13.10
CA LEU A 311 12.33 0.48 13.72
C LEU A 311 12.01 1.92 13.28
N THR A 312 11.94 2.84 14.23
CA THR A 312 11.62 4.26 14.01
C THR A 312 12.19 5.15 15.13
N LEU A 313 11.90 6.44 15.09
CA LEU A 313 12.36 7.45 16.04
C LEU A 313 11.57 7.42 17.35
N TYR A 314 12.26 7.66 18.46
CA TYR A 314 11.66 7.77 19.77
C TYR A 314 11.41 9.24 20.14
N HIS A 315 10.18 9.56 20.58
CA HIS A 315 9.77 10.92 20.89
C HIS A 315 10.60 11.61 22.00
N SER A 316 10.99 10.87 23.04
CA SER A 316 11.89 11.34 24.11
C SER A 316 13.33 11.02 23.75
N TYR A 317 13.82 11.68 22.70
CA TYR A 317 15.12 11.36 22.08
C TYR A 317 16.33 11.53 23.01
N LEU A 318 16.17 12.24 24.13
CA LEU A 318 17.19 12.37 25.18
C LEU A 318 17.37 11.07 25.98
N ASP A 319 16.34 10.23 26.06
CA ASP A 319 16.41 8.93 26.75
C ASP A 319 17.00 7.86 25.81
N ARG A 320 16.57 7.86 24.54
CA ARG A 320 17.07 7.00 23.46
C ARG A 320 16.64 7.56 22.11
N LEU A 321 17.41 7.33 21.06
CA LEU A 321 17.10 7.87 19.73
C LEU A 321 16.02 7.07 18.99
N PHE A 322 16.05 5.75 19.11
CA PHE A 322 15.21 4.85 18.32
C PHE A 322 14.30 3.99 19.19
N THR A 323 13.24 3.49 18.58
CA THR A 323 12.27 2.56 19.16
C THR A 323 11.73 1.66 18.06
N ALA A 324 11.06 0.57 18.42
CA ALA A 324 10.28 -0.21 17.47
C ALA A 324 8.81 -0.28 17.88
N GLY A 325 7.94 -0.63 16.94
CA GLY A 325 6.53 -0.87 17.20
C GLY A 325 5.84 -1.69 16.12
N SER A 326 4.70 -2.28 16.47
CA SER A 326 3.92 -3.12 15.56
C SER A 326 2.52 -2.54 15.34
N GLY A 327 2.16 -2.31 14.09
CA GLY A 327 0.87 -1.74 13.74
C GLY A 327 0.75 -1.26 12.30
N THR A 328 -0.49 -1.20 11.82
CA THR A 328 -0.84 -0.55 10.55
C THR A 328 -0.52 0.95 10.54
N SER A 329 -0.36 1.57 11.72
CA SER A 329 0.15 2.94 11.89
C SER A 329 1.63 3.10 11.51
N TYR A 330 2.39 2.01 11.39
CA TYR A 330 3.76 2.02 10.85
C TYR A 330 3.79 1.63 9.36
N ALA A 331 2.81 0.85 8.88
CA ALA A 331 2.67 0.52 7.46
C ALA A 331 2.23 1.74 6.61
N ALA A 332 1.22 2.49 7.08
CA ALA A 332 0.71 3.68 6.41
C ALA A 332 1.78 4.74 6.05
N PRO A 333 2.66 5.17 6.98
CA PRO A 333 3.71 6.14 6.67
C PRO A 333 4.74 5.64 5.65
N ARG A 334 4.97 4.32 5.50
CA ARG A 334 5.85 3.80 4.42
C ARG A 334 5.24 4.02 3.04
N VAL A 335 3.91 3.94 2.91
CA VAL A 335 3.23 4.31 1.66
C VAL A 335 3.30 5.81 1.40
N ALA A 336 3.26 6.64 2.44
CA ALA A 336 3.48 8.09 2.31
C ALA A 336 4.92 8.43 1.90
N PHE A 337 5.92 7.70 2.41
CA PHE A 337 7.30 7.79 1.91
C PHE A 337 7.34 7.50 0.41
N SER A 338 6.71 6.41 -0.05
CA SER A 338 6.63 6.09 -1.48
C SER A 338 5.92 7.18 -2.29
N ALA A 339 4.81 7.73 -1.79
CA ALA A 339 4.12 8.85 -2.42
C ALA A 339 5.04 10.09 -2.55
N ALA A 340 5.85 10.39 -1.53
CA ALA A 340 6.81 11.48 -1.59
C ALA A 340 7.91 11.23 -2.62
N GLN A 341 8.44 10.02 -2.70
CA GLN A 341 9.44 9.66 -3.72
C GLN A 341 8.86 9.78 -5.15
N ILE A 342 7.59 9.40 -5.34
CA ILE A 342 6.88 9.62 -6.60
C ILE A 342 6.76 11.11 -6.91
N LEU A 343 6.35 11.96 -5.95
CA LEU A 343 6.24 13.40 -6.15
C LEU A 343 7.59 14.09 -6.38
N THR A 344 8.69 13.58 -5.81
CA THR A 344 10.04 14.07 -6.15
C THR A 344 10.33 13.87 -7.64
N ARG A 345 9.86 12.76 -8.22
CA ARG A 345 10.09 12.42 -9.63
C ARG A 345 9.07 13.07 -10.58
N PHE A 346 7.83 13.19 -10.12
CA PHE A 346 6.69 13.75 -10.85
C PHE A 346 6.04 14.88 -10.02
N PRO A 347 6.69 16.06 -9.90
CA PRO A 347 6.22 17.13 -8.99
C PRO A 347 4.80 17.64 -9.29
N HIS A 348 4.36 17.50 -10.53
CA HIS A 348 3.05 17.97 -11.01
C HIS A 348 1.99 16.86 -11.10
N ALA A 349 2.31 15.63 -10.70
CA ALA A 349 1.31 14.54 -10.70
C ALA A 349 0.12 14.91 -9.79
N SER A 350 -1.10 14.68 -10.25
CA SER A 350 -2.31 14.77 -9.41
C SER A 350 -2.32 13.68 -8.33
N ALA A 351 -3.18 13.85 -7.33
CA ALA A 351 -3.42 12.82 -6.33
C ALA A 351 -3.92 11.52 -6.97
N ASN A 352 -4.73 11.60 -8.02
CA ASN A 352 -5.19 10.44 -8.77
C ASN A 352 -4.02 9.69 -9.45
N LEU A 353 -3.07 10.40 -10.06
CA LEU A 353 -1.90 9.75 -10.67
C LEU A 353 -1.02 9.07 -9.63
N VAL A 354 -0.75 9.73 -8.49
CA VAL A 354 0.02 9.11 -7.40
C VAL A 354 -0.68 7.86 -6.87
N ARG A 355 -2.01 7.90 -6.66
CA ARG A 355 -2.81 6.73 -6.26
C ARG A 355 -2.72 5.59 -7.29
N ALA A 356 -2.82 5.92 -8.58
CA ALA A 356 -2.73 4.94 -9.67
C ALA A 356 -1.33 4.29 -9.77
N LEU A 357 -0.26 5.07 -9.58
CA LEU A 357 1.12 4.56 -9.58
C LEU A 357 1.38 3.65 -8.37
N ILE A 358 0.97 4.06 -7.16
CA ILE A 358 1.12 3.26 -5.94
C ILE A 358 0.40 1.92 -6.10
N VAL A 359 -0.89 1.94 -6.44
CA VAL A 359 -1.66 0.69 -6.56
C VAL A 359 -1.23 -0.13 -7.77
N GLY A 360 -0.86 0.51 -8.89
CA GLY A 360 -0.38 -0.19 -10.08
C GLY A 360 0.95 -0.92 -9.88
N SER A 361 1.79 -0.40 -8.98
CA SER A 361 3.05 -1.03 -8.58
C SER A 361 2.88 -2.21 -7.63
N ALA A 362 1.74 -2.31 -6.95
CA ALA A 362 1.56 -3.26 -5.87
C ALA A 362 1.41 -4.70 -6.39
N GLU A 363 2.04 -5.65 -5.70
CA GLU A 363 1.88 -7.09 -5.95
C GLU A 363 1.76 -7.86 -4.65
N ILE A 364 0.84 -8.83 -4.57
CA ILE A 364 0.70 -9.67 -3.38
C ILE A 364 1.95 -10.57 -3.29
N PRO A 365 2.76 -10.49 -2.23
CA PRO A 365 3.96 -11.31 -2.14
C PRO A 365 3.65 -12.80 -2.14
N GLN A 366 4.54 -13.62 -2.71
CA GLN A 366 4.36 -15.07 -2.78
C GLN A 366 4.06 -15.71 -1.40
N PRO A 367 4.75 -15.36 -0.29
CA PRO A 367 4.41 -15.91 1.03
C PRO A 367 2.96 -15.62 1.46
N ALA A 368 2.45 -14.42 1.22
CA ALA A 368 1.05 -14.09 1.49
C ALA A 368 0.09 -14.88 0.58
N GLN A 369 0.41 -15.05 -0.71
CA GLN A 369 -0.41 -15.83 -1.63
C GLN A 369 -0.53 -17.29 -1.17
N GLU A 370 0.59 -17.92 -0.83
CA GLU A 370 0.65 -19.31 -0.34
C GLU A 370 -0.12 -19.45 0.98
N ARG A 371 0.12 -18.53 1.93
CA ARG A 371 -0.53 -18.51 3.25
C ARG A 371 -2.05 -18.38 3.16
N LEU A 372 -2.55 -17.63 2.18
CA LEU A 372 -3.98 -17.33 2.00
C LEU A 372 -4.66 -18.21 0.94
N GLN A 373 -3.92 -19.07 0.24
CA GLN A 373 -4.43 -19.87 -0.88
C GLN A 373 -5.71 -20.63 -0.56
N LEU A 374 -5.77 -21.26 0.62
CA LEU A 374 -6.92 -22.07 1.06
C LEU A 374 -8.14 -21.22 1.48
N LEU A 375 -7.97 -19.91 1.67
CA LEU A 375 -9.06 -18.99 2.01
C LEU A 375 -9.73 -18.38 0.77
N GLY A 376 -9.08 -18.47 -0.39
CA GLY A 376 -9.61 -18.02 -1.67
C GLY A 376 -9.33 -16.54 -2.01
N VAL A 377 -9.59 -16.18 -3.26
CA VAL A 377 -9.20 -14.88 -3.84
C VAL A 377 -9.87 -13.69 -3.14
N ASP A 378 -11.13 -13.82 -2.73
CA ASP A 378 -11.85 -12.75 -2.04
C ASP A 378 -11.25 -12.47 -0.65
N ALA A 379 -10.81 -13.52 0.06
CA ALA A 379 -10.11 -13.38 1.34
C ALA A 379 -8.75 -12.72 1.14
N THR A 380 -7.98 -13.15 0.13
CA THR A 380 -6.70 -12.53 -0.22
C THR A 380 -6.87 -11.05 -0.53
N ARG A 381 -7.89 -10.68 -1.29
CA ARG A 381 -8.18 -9.28 -1.61
C ARG A 381 -8.62 -8.48 -0.37
N ALA A 382 -9.40 -9.07 0.53
CA ALA A 382 -9.84 -8.39 1.76
C ALA A 382 -8.68 -8.16 2.75
N ILE A 383 -7.66 -9.03 2.73
CA ILE A 383 -6.49 -8.94 3.62
C ILE A 383 -5.38 -8.08 3.01
N CYS A 384 -5.02 -8.34 1.74
CA CYS A 384 -3.85 -7.77 1.10
C CYS A 384 -4.16 -6.64 0.11
N GLY A 385 -5.43 -6.38 -0.22
CA GLY A 385 -5.79 -5.40 -1.23
C GLY A 385 -5.21 -5.75 -2.60
N HIS A 386 -4.49 -4.78 -3.19
CA HIS A 386 -3.72 -4.95 -4.42
C HIS A 386 -2.30 -5.50 -4.17
N GLY A 387 -1.83 -5.55 -2.93
CA GLY A 387 -0.54 -6.13 -2.56
C GLY A 387 0.44 -5.16 -1.91
N LEU A 388 1.69 -5.60 -1.82
CA LEU A 388 2.82 -4.85 -1.28
C LEU A 388 3.31 -3.83 -2.31
N VAL A 389 3.49 -2.57 -1.90
CA VAL A 389 3.92 -1.48 -2.79
C VAL A 389 5.37 -1.67 -3.21
N ASP A 390 5.65 -1.54 -4.51
CA ASP A 390 7.00 -1.55 -5.06
C ASP A 390 7.35 -0.15 -5.57
N LEU A 391 8.17 0.57 -4.80
CA LEU A 391 8.52 1.95 -5.13
C LEU A 391 9.34 2.07 -6.43
N GLU A 392 10.26 1.14 -6.69
CA GLU A 392 11.03 1.17 -7.93
C GLU A 392 10.09 0.98 -9.14
N ARG A 393 9.10 0.11 -9.00
CA ARG A 393 8.06 -0.10 -10.00
C ARG A 393 7.12 1.08 -10.19
N ALA A 394 6.77 1.78 -9.12
CA ALA A 394 5.95 2.97 -9.20
C ALA A 394 6.67 4.14 -9.90
N ALA A 395 8.00 4.25 -9.75
CA ALA A 395 8.77 5.41 -10.19
C ALA A 395 9.53 5.22 -11.51
N PHE A 396 9.88 3.99 -11.89
CA PHE A 396 10.79 3.71 -13.00
C PHE A 396 10.25 2.65 -13.97
N SER A 397 10.52 2.88 -15.26
CA SER A 397 10.51 1.82 -16.27
C SER A 397 11.90 1.17 -16.34
N ASP A 398 11.95 -0.08 -16.77
CA ASP A 398 13.18 -0.84 -17.01
C ASP A 398 13.09 -1.55 -18.37
N ASP A 399 14.11 -2.35 -18.72
CA ASP A 399 14.20 -3.03 -20.01
C ASP A 399 13.07 -4.05 -20.26
N ALA A 400 12.47 -4.59 -19.19
CA ALA A 400 11.40 -5.58 -19.25
C ALA A 400 10.01 -4.99 -18.96
N ARG A 401 9.94 -3.74 -18.46
CA ARG A 401 8.72 -3.09 -17.99
C ARG A 401 8.67 -1.62 -18.41
N VAL A 402 7.65 -1.27 -19.17
CA VAL A 402 7.36 0.12 -19.54
C VAL A 402 6.04 0.57 -18.91
N THR A 403 6.08 1.72 -18.24
CA THR A 403 4.90 2.33 -17.63
C THR A 403 4.51 3.60 -18.40
N LEU A 404 3.30 3.62 -18.92
CA LEU A 404 2.65 4.77 -19.55
C LEU A 404 1.61 5.34 -18.59
N TYR A 405 1.40 6.65 -18.60
CA TYR A 405 0.33 7.26 -17.82
C TYR A 405 -0.33 8.42 -18.58
N ALA A 406 -1.57 8.72 -18.21
CA ALA A 406 -2.30 9.90 -18.65
C ALA A 406 -3.16 10.44 -17.51
N GLU A 407 -3.31 11.76 -17.46
CA GLU A 407 -4.22 12.50 -16.58
C GLU A 407 -5.19 13.26 -17.46
N ASP A 408 -6.49 13.14 -17.20
CA ASP A 408 -7.53 13.70 -18.07
C ASP A 408 -8.82 13.92 -17.28
N GLU A 409 -9.82 14.52 -17.93
CA GLU A 409 -11.16 14.72 -17.38
C GLU A 409 -12.24 14.37 -18.40
N LEU A 410 -13.24 13.61 -17.95
CA LEU A 410 -14.38 13.20 -18.78
C LEU A 410 -15.68 13.83 -18.28
N ALA A 411 -16.46 14.35 -19.23
CA ALA A 411 -17.86 14.70 -18.94
C ALA A 411 -18.66 13.45 -18.55
N LEU A 412 -19.74 13.64 -17.78
CA LEU A 412 -20.63 12.52 -17.44
C LEU A 412 -21.20 11.86 -18.70
N ASP A 413 -21.37 10.53 -18.65
CA ASP A 413 -21.84 9.67 -19.75
C ASP A 413 -20.99 9.75 -21.04
N HIS A 414 -19.72 10.15 -20.92
CA HIS A 414 -18.74 10.13 -22.01
C HIS A 414 -17.66 9.08 -21.80
N PHE A 415 -16.92 8.80 -22.86
CA PHE A 415 -15.77 7.91 -22.85
C PHE A 415 -14.61 8.49 -23.64
N ALA A 416 -13.40 8.10 -23.27
CA ALA A 416 -12.18 8.35 -24.01
C ALA A 416 -11.61 7.03 -24.53
N VAL A 417 -10.93 7.07 -25.67
CA VAL A 417 -10.21 5.93 -26.25
C VAL A 417 -8.75 6.30 -26.39
N TYR A 418 -7.89 5.65 -25.60
CA TYR A 418 -6.44 5.82 -25.67
C TYR A 418 -5.82 4.71 -26.52
N ARG A 419 -5.04 5.10 -27.52
CA ARG A 419 -4.24 4.15 -28.30
C ARG A 419 -2.97 3.80 -27.52
N ILE A 420 -2.80 2.53 -27.23
CA ILE A 420 -1.63 1.95 -26.57
C ILE A 420 -0.76 1.31 -27.65
N PRO A 421 0.45 1.85 -27.91
CA PRO A 421 1.38 1.21 -28.82
C PRO A 421 1.88 -0.10 -28.21
N ILE A 422 1.83 -1.18 -28.97
CA ILE A 422 2.37 -2.49 -28.60
C ILE A 422 3.58 -2.77 -29.49
N PRO A 423 4.81 -2.55 -29.00
CA PRO A 423 6.02 -2.75 -29.80
C PRO A 423 6.15 -4.19 -30.30
N GLU A 424 6.73 -4.38 -31.49
CA GLU A 424 6.95 -5.72 -32.07
C GLU A 424 7.72 -6.65 -31.12
N ALA A 425 8.72 -6.13 -30.40
CA ALA A 425 9.48 -6.85 -29.38
C ALA A 425 8.61 -7.39 -28.23
N PHE A 426 7.52 -6.69 -27.91
CA PHE A 426 6.53 -7.13 -26.93
C PHE A 426 5.50 -8.10 -27.54
N GLN A 427 5.33 -8.14 -28.86
CA GLN A 427 4.37 -9.04 -29.51
C GLN A 427 4.93 -10.46 -29.68
N ALA A 428 6.19 -10.55 -30.11
CA ALA A 428 6.80 -11.77 -30.62
C ALA A 428 7.39 -12.68 -29.53
N GLY A 429 7.15 -13.99 -29.63
CA GLY A 429 7.79 -15.03 -28.81
C GLY A 429 6.89 -15.73 -27.79
N ASN A 430 7.47 -16.68 -27.03
CA ASN A 430 6.73 -17.54 -26.10
C ASN A 430 6.69 -17.06 -24.64
N GLY A 431 7.25 -15.89 -24.32
CA GLY A 431 7.28 -15.39 -22.95
C GLY A 431 5.92 -14.98 -22.39
N GLU A 432 5.77 -15.10 -21.07
CA GLU A 432 4.60 -14.57 -20.36
C GLU A 432 4.64 -13.03 -20.41
N ARG A 433 3.53 -12.41 -20.79
CA ARG A 433 3.42 -10.95 -20.91
C ARG A 433 2.20 -10.49 -20.17
N CYS A 434 2.32 -9.38 -19.46
CA CYS A 434 1.25 -8.79 -18.71
C CYS A 434 1.01 -7.38 -19.22
N ILE A 435 -0.27 -7.05 -19.42
CA ILE A 435 -0.71 -5.66 -19.52
C ILE A 435 -1.53 -5.38 -18.28
N ARG A 436 -1.04 -4.50 -17.42
CA ARG A 436 -1.76 -4.04 -16.23
C ARG A 436 -2.29 -2.64 -16.49
N VAL A 437 -3.53 -2.41 -16.11
CA VAL A 437 -4.18 -1.10 -16.19
C VAL A 437 -4.67 -0.74 -14.80
N THR A 438 -4.29 0.45 -14.35
CA THR A 438 -4.74 1.04 -13.09
C THR A 438 -5.40 2.38 -13.34
N LEU A 439 -6.68 2.50 -13.01
CA LEU A 439 -7.48 3.72 -13.11
C LEU A 439 -7.72 4.27 -11.71
N ALA A 440 -7.47 5.55 -11.48
CA ALA A 440 -7.80 6.25 -10.25
C ALA A 440 -8.61 7.51 -10.54
N PHE A 441 -9.65 7.74 -9.75
CA PHE A 441 -10.51 8.93 -9.79
C PHE A 441 -11.02 9.22 -8.38
N ASP A 442 -11.69 10.35 -8.20
CA ASP A 442 -12.03 10.92 -6.90
C ASP A 442 -13.44 11.53 -6.91
N PRO A 443 -14.50 10.73 -7.06
CA PRO A 443 -15.87 11.24 -7.20
C PRO A 443 -16.31 12.01 -5.94
N PRO A 444 -17.27 12.94 -6.06
CA PRO A 444 -17.96 13.47 -4.90
C PRO A 444 -18.60 12.35 -4.10
N VAL A 445 -18.64 12.47 -2.78
CA VAL A 445 -19.19 11.46 -1.88
C VAL A 445 -20.34 12.01 -1.05
N ARG A 446 -21.21 11.14 -0.53
CA ARG A 446 -22.25 11.54 0.43
C ARG A 446 -22.54 10.43 1.43
N HIS A 447 -22.07 10.61 2.66
CA HIS A 447 -22.20 9.63 3.75
C HIS A 447 -23.65 9.19 4.08
N THR A 448 -24.65 10.03 3.80
CA THR A 448 -26.06 9.69 4.06
C THR A 448 -26.63 8.66 3.09
N ARG A 449 -25.98 8.44 1.95
CA ARG A 449 -26.41 7.55 0.86
C ARG A 449 -25.77 6.17 0.95
N THR A 450 -26.47 5.18 0.39
CA THR A 450 -25.95 3.81 0.23
C THR A 450 -25.07 3.69 -1.00
N ASP A 451 -25.47 4.34 -2.10
CA ASP A 451 -24.66 4.60 -3.29
C ASP A 451 -23.71 5.78 -2.98
N TYR A 452 -22.67 5.50 -2.19
CA TYR A 452 -21.84 6.50 -1.55
C TYR A 452 -21.08 7.43 -2.52
N ALA A 453 -20.51 6.88 -3.60
CA ALA A 453 -19.82 7.64 -4.66
C ALA A 453 -20.83 8.23 -5.66
N GLY A 454 -20.64 9.49 -6.03
CA GLY A 454 -21.55 10.26 -6.87
C GLY A 454 -21.39 10.07 -8.37
N VAL A 455 -20.24 9.54 -8.80
CA VAL A 455 -19.87 9.28 -10.20
C VAL A 455 -19.14 7.94 -10.24
N GLY A 456 -19.41 7.13 -11.28
CA GLY A 456 -18.68 5.89 -11.55
C GLY A 456 -17.69 6.09 -12.70
N MET A 457 -16.55 5.41 -12.63
CA MET A 457 -15.67 5.28 -13.80
C MET A 457 -15.27 3.82 -14.00
N SER A 458 -15.08 3.43 -15.25
CA SER A 458 -14.68 2.08 -15.62
C SER A 458 -13.76 2.07 -16.82
N PHE A 459 -13.06 0.96 -17.05
CA PHE A 459 -12.22 0.79 -18.23
C PHE A 459 -12.31 -0.59 -18.87
N ARG A 460 -12.07 -0.64 -20.19
CA ARG A 460 -11.97 -1.86 -21.01
C ARG A 460 -10.71 -1.78 -21.87
N LEU A 461 -10.00 -2.90 -22.02
CA LEU A 461 -8.83 -3.00 -22.88
C LEU A 461 -9.20 -3.81 -24.12
N ILE A 462 -9.19 -3.16 -25.28
CA ILE A 462 -9.62 -3.70 -26.56
C ILE A 462 -8.40 -3.96 -27.45
N ARG A 463 -8.42 -5.05 -28.23
CA ARG A 463 -7.34 -5.48 -29.13
C ARG A 463 -7.88 -5.96 -30.47
N GLY A 464 -7.05 -5.97 -31.51
CA GLY A 464 -7.39 -6.57 -32.82
C GLY A 464 -8.64 -5.99 -33.48
N CYS A 465 -8.98 -4.73 -33.18
CA CYS A 465 -10.20 -4.06 -33.61
C CYS A 465 -9.88 -2.66 -34.13
N GLN A 466 -10.57 -2.21 -35.18
CA GLN A 466 -10.41 -0.87 -35.71
C GLN A 466 -11.06 0.18 -34.78
N PRO A 467 -10.45 1.36 -34.59
CA PRO A 467 -10.98 2.42 -33.71
C PRO A 467 -12.44 2.78 -33.99
N ASP A 468 -12.83 2.88 -35.27
CA ASP A 468 -14.18 3.29 -35.67
C ASP A 468 -15.26 2.36 -35.09
N LEU A 469 -14.99 1.05 -35.03
CA LEU A 469 -15.92 0.08 -34.44
C LEU A 469 -16.04 0.28 -32.92
N ILE A 470 -14.97 0.69 -32.25
CA ILE A 470 -14.96 1.00 -30.82
C ILE A 470 -15.81 2.24 -30.57
N PHE A 471 -15.58 3.32 -31.33
CA PHE A 471 -16.37 4.55 -31.21
C PHE A 471 -17.85 4.31 -31.51
N GLU A 472 -18.19 3.58 -32.56
CA GLU A 472 -19.58 3.23 -32.89
C GLU A 472 -20.26 2.38 -31.81
N HIS A 473 -19.52 1.48 -31.15
CA HIS A 473 -20.06 0.66 -30.06
C HIS A 473 -20.35 1.46 -28.78
N TYR A 474 -19.47 2.40 -28.42
CA TYR A 474 -19.58 3.15 -27.17
C TYR A 474 -20.28 4.51 -27.30
N ARG A 475 -20.49 5.02 -28.52
CA ARG A 475 -21.19 6.29 -28.76
C ARG A 475 -22.66 6.21 -28.35
N LYS A 476 -23.13 7.26 -27.68
CA LYS A 476 -24.54 7.49 -27.41
C LYS A 476 -25.28 7.76 -28.72
N ARG A 477 -26.24 6.90 -29.07
CA ARG A 477 -27.06 7.01 -30.29
C ARG A 477 -28.38 7.73 -30.02
N GLU A 478 -28.90 8.44 -31.02
CA GLU A 478 -30.25 8.99 -31.00
C GLU A 478 -31.27 7.90 -31.37
N GLN A 479 -32.56 8.17 -31.12
CA GLN A 479 -33.64 7.18 -31.25
C GLN A 479 -33.76 6.58 -32.68
N ASP A 480 -33.20 7.28 -33.68
CA ASP A 480 -33.25 6.92 -35.11
C ASP A 480 -32.03 6.11 -35.61
N ASP A 481 -30.98 5.91 -34.80
CA ASP A 481 -29.72 5.33 -35.29
C ASP A 481 -29.70 3.78 -35.39
N GLY A 482 -30.75 3.07 -34.96
CA GLY A 482 -30.79 1.60 -34.96
C GLY A 482 -29.86 0.92 -33.93
N PRO A 483 -29.81 -0.43 -33.88
CA PRO A 483 -29.10 -1.16 -32.81
C PRO A 483 -27.57 -1.04 -32.90
N PHE A 484 -26.91 -1.13 -31.75
CA PHE A 484 -25.45 -1.08 -31.64
C PHE A 484 -24.79 -2.16 -32.50
N PRO A 485 -23.71 -1.86 -33.25
CA PRO A 485 -22.80 -2.90 -33.69
C PRO A 485 -22.17 -3.55 -32.45
N GLU A 486 -22.42 -4.85 -32.27
CA GLU A 486 -21.92 -5.58 -31.10
C GLU A 486 -20.40 -5.77 -31.21
N LEU A 487 -19.66 -5.27 -30.23
CA LEU A 487 -18.23 -5.54 -30.13
C LEU A 487 -18.04 -6.97 -29.66
N ALA A 488 -17.73 -7.88 -30.60
CA ALA A 488 -17.53 -9.29 -30.30
C ALA A 488 -16.54 -9.49 -29.14
N GLY A 489 -16.91 -10.35 -28.18
CA GLY A 489 -16.15 -10.53 -26.93
C GLY A 489 -14.67 -10.89 -27.11
N ARG A 490 -14.28 -11.47 -28.25
CA ARG A 490 -12.88 -11.79 -28.59
C ARG A 490 -11.93 -10.57 -28.58
N TYR A 491 -12.47 -9.38 -28.85
CA TYR A 491 -11.71 -8.13 -28.87
C TYR A 491 -11.47 -7.57 -27.47
N ASN A 492 -12.30 -7.91 -26.49
CA ASN A 492 -12.15 -7.45 -25.12
C ASN A 492 -11.15 -8.34 -24.37
N CYS A 493 -10.09 -7.74 -23.84
CA CYS A 493 -9.10 -8.47 -23.05
C CYS A 493 -9.71 -8.93 -21.72
N ASN A 494 -9.50 -10.19 -21.36
CA ASN A 494 -9.99 -10.76 -20.11
C ASN A 494 -9.13 -10.29 -18.91
N LEU A 495 -9.38 -9.06 -18.47
CA LEU A 495 -8.71 -8.43 -17.33
C LEU A 495 -9.19 -9.03 -16.00
N VAL A 496 -8.22 -9.40 -15.15
CA VAL A 496 -8.45 -9.95 -13.81
C VAL A 496 -7.84 -9.00 -12.76
N PRO A 497 -8.59 -8.58 -11.73
CA PRO A 497 -10.01 -8.87 -11.47
C PRO A 497 -10.98 -8.28 -12.50
N GLY A 498 -12.10 -8.96 -12.72
CA GLY A 498 -13.14 -8.53 -13.66
C GLY A 498 -13.90 -7.26 -13.22
N PRO A 499 -14.73 -6.68 -14.11
CA PRO A 499 -15.49 -5.45 -13.84
C PRO A 499 -16.24 -5.44 -12.51
N GLN A 500 -17.01 -6.49 -12.22
CA GLN A 500 -17.82 -6.63 -11.00
C GLN A 500 -17.02 -6.58 -9.69
N ALA A 501 -15.72 -6.89 -9.75
CA ALA A 501 -14.82 -6.84 -8.61
C ALA A 501 -14.17 -5.46 -8.47
N ARG A 502 -13.64 -4.89 -9.56
CA ARG A 502 -12.83 -3.67 -9.51
C ARG A 502 -13.63 -2.38 -9.55
N GLU A 503 -14.80 -2.35 -10.20
CA GLU A 503 -15.60 -1.11 -10.42
C GLU A 503 -16.32 -0.60 -9.15
N LYS A 504 -16.08 -1.25 -8.01
CA LYS A 504 -16.65 -0.86 -6.70
C LYS A 504 -15.82 0.20 -5.98
N GLY A 505 -14.54 0.35 -6.33
CA GLY A 505 -13.61 1.31 -5.74
C GLY A 505 -13.26 2.45 -6.69
N THR A 506 -12.60 3.47 -6.16
CA THR A 506 -12.16 4.65 -6.93
C THR A 506 -10.69 4.56 -7.36
N VAL A 507 -9.99 3.53 -6.92
CA VAL A 507 -8.78 3.00 -7.59
C VAL A 507 -9.07 1.56 -8.01
N GLN A 508 -8.83 1.28 -9.28
CA GLN A 508 -9.15 0.01 -9.92
C GLN A 508 -7.89 -0.48 -10.63
N SER A 509 -7.41 -1.67 -10.31
CA SER A 509 -6.30 -2.30 -11.03
C SER A 509 -6.70 -3.68 -11.55
N ALA A 510 -6.34 -3.99 -12.79
CA ALA A 510 -6.53 -5.30 -13.38
C ALA A 510 -5.43 -5.63 -14.40
N THR A 511 -5.11 -6.90 -14.51
CA THR A 511 -4.06 -7.41 -15.39
C THR A 511 -4.64 -8.43 -16.37
N VAL A 512 -4.19 -8.39 -17.62
CA VAL A 512 -4.35 -9.48 -18.57
C VAL A 512 -2.99 -10.11 -18.82
N THR A 513 -2.93 -11.44 -18.82
CA THR A 513 -1.70 -12.20 -19.04
C THR A 513 -1.81 -13.02 -20.32
N PHE A 514 -0.81 -12.88 -21.18
CA PHE A 514 -0.66 -13.63 -22.42
C PHE A 514 0.52 -14.61 -22.27
N LYS A 515 0.27 -15.89 -22.56
CA LYS A 515 1.29 -16.96 -22.53
C LYS A 515 1.79 -17.36 -23.92
N ARG A 516 1.31 -16.68 -24.96
CA ARG A 516 1.65 -16.91 -26.36
C ARG A 516 1.84 -15.55 -27.02
N GLY A 517 2.46 -15.55 -28.20
CA GLY A 517 2.56 -14.37 -29.04
C GLY A 517 1.20 -13.70 -29.28
N ILE A 518 1.24 -12.38 -29.44
CA ILE A 518 0.06 -11.53 -29.63
C ILE A 518 0.08 -10.77 -30.97
N GLU A 519 0.86 -11.27 -31.92
CA GLU A 519 1.11 -10.66 -33.25
C GLU A 519 -0.19 -10.50 -34.05
N ASP A 520 -1.12 -11.46 -33.91
CA ASP A 520 -2.41 -11.46 -34.61
C ASP A 520 -3.34 -10.30 -34.21
N TYR A 521 -3.07 -9.61 -33.09
CA TYR A 521 -3.91 -8.53 -32.58
C TYR A 521 -3.46 -7.13 -33.02
N GLY A 522 -2.37 -7.06 -33.78
CA GLY A 522 -1.81 -5.81 -34.32
C GLY A 522 -0.93 -5.05 -33.33
N ASP A 523 -0.41 -3.91 -33.80
CA ASP A 523 0.54 -3.06 -33.09
C ASP A 523 -0.08 -2.08 -32.08
N SER A 524 -1.41 -2.14 -31.93
CA SER A 524 -2.16 -1.14 -31.18
C SER A 524 -3.29 -1.79 -30.41
N TYR A 525 -3.29 -1.57 -29.10
CA TYR A 525 -4.43 -1.87 -28.23
C TYR A 525 -5.12 -0.55 -27.89
N TYR A 526 -6.38 -0.62 -27.50
CA TYR A 526 -7.19 0.55 -27.19
C TYR A 526 -7.77 0.44 -25.79
N LEU A 527 -7.41 1.39 -24.94
CA LEU A 527 -8.03 1.51 -23.63
C LEU A 527 -9.23 2.44 -23.73
N VAL A 528 -10.41 1.91 -23.45
CA VAL A 528 -11.65 2.69 -23.33
C VAL A 528 -11.86 3.01 -21.86
N VAL A 529 -11.87 4.30 -21.50
CA VAL A 529 -12.21 4.79 -20.16
C VAL A 529 -13.58 5.46 -20.23
N ARG A 530 -14.48 5.13 -19.31
CA ARG A 530 -15.88 5.60 -19.30
C ARG A 530 -16.17 6.33 -18.00
N CYS A 531 -16.92 7.41 -18.09
CA CYS A 531 -17.48 8.15 -16.97
C CYS A 531 -19.00 7.94 -16.96
N GLU A 532 -19.53 7.37 -15.90
CA GLU A 532 -20.94 7.01 -15.74
C GLU A 532 -21.59 7.95 -14.74
N SER A 533 -22.68 8.61 -15.14
CA SER A 533 -23.44 9.48 -14.25
C SER A 533 -23.99 8.71 -13.05
N GLY A 534 -23.87 9.32 -11.87
CA GLY A 534 -24.52 8.84 -10.65
C GLY A 534 -25.43 9.91 -10.07
N TRP A 535 -25.58 9.96 -8.75
CA TRP A 535 -26.44 10.95 -8.09
C TRP A 535 -25.85 12.37 -8.07
N ALA A 536 -24.55 12.54 -8.36
CA ALA A 536 -23.88 13.84 -8.33
C ALA A 536 -24.09 14.64 -9.62
N THR A 537 -25.35 15.02 -9.90
CA THR A 537 -25.74 15.79 -11.10
C THR A 537 -25.18 17.22 -11.17
N HIS A 538 -24.52 17.69 -10.11
CA HIS A 538 -23.86 19.00 -10.04
C HIS A 538 -22.40 18.96 -10.51
N VAL A 539 -21.88 17.78 -10.84
CA VAL A 539 -20.54 17.62 -11.41
C VAL A 539 -20.65 17.45 -12.91
N ASP A 540 -20.04 18.38 -13.65
CA ASP A 540 -20.05 18.34 -15.11
C ASP A 540 -18.98 17.39 -15.66
N ARG A 541 -17.82 17.34 -15.00
CA ARG A 541 -16.63 16.58 -15.41
C ARG A 541 -15.96 15.89 -14.23
N GLN A 542 -15.42 14.70 -14.47
CA GLN A 542 -14.67 13.91 -13.50
C GLN A 542 -13.22 13.77 -13.96
N GLN A 543 -12.29 14.23 -13.12
CA GLN A 543 -10.86 14.04 -13.31
C GLN A 543 -10.45 12.59 -12.99
N PHE A 544 -9.44 12.08 -13.67
CA PHE A 544 -8.89 10.78 -13.40
C PHE A 544 -7.44 10.70 -13.89
N ALA A 545 -6.76 9.66 -13.43
CA ALA A 545 -5.49 9.24 -13.96
C ALA A 545 -5.54 7.76 -14.33
N VAL A 546 -4.86 7.39 -15.40
CA VAL A 546 -4.68 6.00 -15.79
C VAL A 546 -3.21 5.67 -15.99
N VAL A 547 -2.80 4.53 -15.47
CA VAL A 547 -1.45 3.98 -15.59
C VAL A 547 -1.57 2.64 -16.32
N ILE A 548 -0.80 2.46 -17.38
CA ILE A 548 -0.72 1.23 -18.16
C ILE A 548 0.70 0.73 -18.08
N GLU A 549 0.85 -0.51 -17.67
CA GLU A 549 2.15 -1.16 -17.58
C GLU A 549 2.21 -2.32 -18.57
N LEU A 550 3.23 -2.31 -19.42
CA LEU A 550 3.59 -3.41 -20.29
C LEU A 550 4.76 -4.13 -19.65
N LEU A 551 4.51 -5.32 -19.11
CA LEU A 551 5.51 -6.16 -18.47
C LEU A 551 5.75 -7.41 -19.31
N GLN A 552 6.97 -7.58 -19.79
CA GLN A 552 7.41 -8.85 -20.37
C GLN A 552 8.06 -9.66 -19.26
N LYS A 553 7.32 -10.60 -18.68
CA LYS A 553 7.91 -11.56 -17.76
C LYS A 553 8.82 -12.46 -18.57
N ALA A 554 10.09 -12.44 -18.26
CA ALA A 554 11.03 -13.34 -18.89
C ALA A 554 10.60 -14.80 -18.62
N GLU A 555 10.10 -15.52 -19.63
CA GLU A 555 10.15 -16.99 -19.57
C GLU A 555 11.59 -17.42 -19.84
N VAL A 556 12.32 -17.55 -18.74
CA VAL A 556 13.54 -18.33 -18.51
C VAL A 556 14.71 -18.04 -19.47
N GLN A 557 15.87 -17.74 -18.88
CA GLN A 557 17.17 -17.89 -19.56
C GLN A 557 17.52 -19.37 -19.80
N LEU A 558 16.68 -20.08 -20.55
CA LEU A 558 16.91 -21.48 -20.93
C LEU A 558 18.16 -21.59 -21.81
N TYR A 559 18.43 -20.53 -22.58
CA TYR A 559 19.59 -20.41 -23.44
C TYR A 559 20.85 -19.84 -22.74
N GLU A 560 20.83 -18.94 -21.74
CA GLU A 560 22.08 -18.69 -20.98
C GLU A 560 22.52 -19.96 -20.22
N ARG A 561 21.54 -20.76 -19.75
CA ARG A 561 21.73 -22.13 -19.26
C ARG A 561 22.23 -23.13 -20.32
N VAL A 562 22.14 -22.86 -21.62
CA VAL A 562 22.78 -23.67 -22.70
C VAL A 562 24.10 -23.05 -23.17
N ARG A 563 24.20 -21.72 -23.24
CA ARG A 563 25.36 -20.97 -23.71
C ARG A 563 26.52 -21.01 -22.72
N GLN A 564 26.29 -21.12 -21.41
CA GLN A 564 27.38 -21.46 -20.49
C GLN A 564 27.83 -22.92 -20.62
N ARG A 565 26.92 -23.85 -20.90
CA ARG A 565 27.27 -25.25 -21.25
C ARG A 565 28.08 -25.36 -22.57
N LEU A 566 28.00 -24.37 -23.48
CA LEU A 566 28.75 -24.31 -24.75
C LEU A 566 29.95 -23.35 -24.74
N ARG A 567 30.12 -22.50 -23.71
CA ARG A 567 31.27 -21.59 -23.63
C ARG A 567 32.61 -22.30 -23.37
N LEU A 568 32.70 -23.56 -22.90
CA LEU A 568 33.98 -24.29 -22.71
C LEU A 568 33.89 -25.84 -22.77
N GLN A 569 33.39 -26.38 -23.88
CA GLN A 569 33.90 -27.68 -24.39
C GLN A 569 35.14 -27.46 -25.30
N ALA A 570 35.74 -26.26 -25.27
CA ALA A 570 36.91 -25.80 -26.03
C ALA A 570 37.93 -25.14 -25.10
#